data_AF-A0A2B4RB27-F1
#
_entry.id   AF-A0A2B4RB27-F1
#
_cell.length_a   1.000
_cell.length_b   1.000
_cell.length_c   1.000
_cell.angle_alpha   90.00
_cell.angle_beta   90.00
_cell.angle_gamma   90.00
#
_symmetry.space_group_name_H-M   'P 1'
#
loop_
_entity.id
_entity.type
_entity.pdbx_description
1 polymer ?
#
loop_
_entity_poly.entity_id
_entity_poly.type
_entity_poly.pdbx_seq_one_letter_code
_entity_poly.pdbx_strand_id
1 'polypeptide(L)'
;MCAMQNTALYRYPKGDISLGNFKRDPFYYLLAEKVTSSMVGDQLDCTFLCVSEPKSYSFNMAAYPDSKGLYLCELLATDKYREAEKFHTNGTFHHHSLLSPCESTPCKNGGVCVPEYEWNSYHCDCRPEFCGTQCERGGIGVTVVSHDSESRTLVDGFDGPTGRYSRNVTYYETSLLQLTSLTASNAHCEQFIKYECYHSMLLYNGRMFGWWVSRDDEKMKYWGGVDSIPFKCACGITNTCADTSYGCNCDRNDWNWREDSGLLTDKSKLPVIQMRFGDTGVVSGKNEKGYHTLGKLECYGLI
;
A
#
# COMPACT_ATOMS: atom_id res chain seq x y z
N MET A 1 -21.31 37.92 -5.77
CA MET A 1 -21.67 36.52 -6.09
C MET A 1 -20.54 35.64 -5.60
N CYS A 2 -20.67 35.01 -4.43
CA CYS A 2 -19.68 34.04 -3.99
C CYS A 2 -19.93 32.73 -4.74
N ALA A 3 -18.92 32.24 -5.45
CA ALA A 3 -18.94 30.90 -6.02
C ALA A 3 -19.01 29.90 -4.87
N MET A 4 -20.20 29.35 -4.61
CA MET A 4 -20.29 28.16 -3.77
C MET A 4 -19.60 27.04 -4.56
N GLN A 5 -18.48 26.55 -4.03
CA GLN A 5 -17.95 25.25 -4.42
C GLN A 5 -19.11 24.25 -4.40
N ASN A 6 -19.11 23.32 -5.34
CA ASN A 6 -20.23 22.43 -5.67
C ASN A 6 -20.46 21.36 -4.59
N THR A 7 -20.66 21.75 -3.32
CA THR A 7 -20.69 20.89 -2.12
C THR A 7 -22.10 20.39 -1.84
N ALA A 8 -22.24 19.10 -1.48
CA ALA A 8 -23.54 18.50 -1.18
C ALA A 8 -24.04 18.81 0.24
N LEU A 9 -23.11 19.01 1.18
CA LEU A 9 -23.39 19.39 2.56
C LEU A 9 -22.40 20.46 3.01
N TYR A 10 -22.92 21.52 3.62
CA TYR A 10 -22.15 22.55 4.29
C TYR A 10 -22.73 22.80 5.68
N ARG A 11 -21.90 22.67 6.72
CA ARG A 11 -22.25 22.98 8.11
C ARG A 11 -21.29 24.04 8.62
N TYR A 12 -21.77 25.24 8.91
CA TYR A 12 -20.88 26.29 9.41
C TYR A 12 -20.59 26.11 10.92
N PRO A 13 -19.31 26.07 11.34
CA PRO A 13 -18.95 25.83 12.75
C PRO A 13 -19.42 26.92 13.73
N LYS A 14 -19.76 28.13 13.23
CA LYS A 14 -20.16 29.29 14.04
C LYS A 14 -21.59 29.78 13.79
N GLY A 15 -22.42 29.02 13.07
CA GLY A 15 -23.88 29.06 13.25
C GLY A 15 -24.79 29.86 12.31
N ASP A 16 -24.34 30.44 11.19
CA ASP A 16 -25.26 31.29 10.40
C ASP A 16 -25.86 30.64 9.14
N ILE A 17 -25.21 29.63 8.54
CA ILE A 17 -25.69 29.00 7.30
C ILE A 17 -25.32 27.51 7.29
N SER A 18 -26.32 26.66 7.05
CA SER A 18 -26.11 25.25 6.74
C SER A 18 -26.95 24.86 5.53
N LEU A 19 -26.39 24.06 4.63
CA LEU A 19 -27.03 23.68 3.36
C LEU A 19 -26.82 22.20 3.11
N GLY A 20 -27.87 21.50 2.66
CA GLY A 20 -27.79 20.11 2.26
C GLY A 20 -28.65 19.87 1.02
N ASN A 21 -28.09 19.20 0.02
CA ASN A 21 -28.78 18.87 -1.23
C ASN A 21 -29.20 17.40 -1.22
N PHE A 22 -30.49 17.14 -0.99
CA PHE A 22 -31.03 15.79 -0.81
C PHE A 22 -31.77 15.29 -2.04
N LYS A 23 -31.53 14.02 -2.38
CA LYS A 23 -32.33 13.24 -3.32
C LYS A 23 -33.35 12.41 -2.56
N ARG A 24 -34.61 12.47 -2.98
CA ARG A 24 -35.69 11.61 -2.50
C ARG A 24 -35.70 10.30 -3.28
N ASP A 25 -35.69 9.19 -2.56
CA ASP A 25 -35.95 7.85 -3.05
C ASP A 25 -37.35 7.43 -2.55
N PRO A 26 -38.41 7.57 -3.38
CA PRO A 26 -39.77 7.30 -2.97
C PRO A 26 -39.99 5.81 -2.67
N PHE A 27 -40.69 5.53 -1.58
CA PHE A 27 -41.02 4.17 -1.12
C PHE A 27 -39.78 3.31 -0.87
N TYR A 28 -38.76 3.91 -0.25
CA TYR A 28 -37.56 3.23 0.24
C TYR A 28 -37.32 3.59 1.70
N TYR A 29 -36.60 2.71 2.39
CA TYR A 29 -36.21 2.87 3.78
C TYR A 29 -34.79 2.33 3.98
N LEU A 30 -33.98 3.06 4.75
CA LEU A 30 -32.68 2.60 5.20
C LEU A 30 -32.77 2.09 6.64
N LEU A 31 -32.53 0.81 6.86
CA LEU A 31 -32.52 0.20 8.19
C LEU A 31 -31.17 0.46 8.89
N ALA A 32 -30.98 1.68 9.37
CA ALA A 32 -29.79 2.10 10.09
C ALA A 32 -30.10 2.58 11.51
N GLU A 33 -29.04 2.77 12.30
CA GLU A 33 -29.14 3.41 13.61
C GLU A 33 -29.67 4.84 13.47
N LYS A 34 -30.72 5.13 14.24
CA LYS A 34 -31.37 6.44 14.26
C LYS A 34 -30.62 7.34 15.23
N VAL A 35 -30.16 8.49 14.74
CA VAL A 35 -29.61 9.56 15.60
C VAL A 35 -30.72 10.11 16.47
N THR A 36 -31.87 10.40 15.87
CA THR A 36 -33.08 10.87 16.57
C THR A 36 -34.31 10.66 15.70
N SER A 37 -35.49 10.80 16.29
CA SER A 37 -36.76 10.78 15.57
C SER A 37 -37.65 11.91 16.04
N SER A 38 -38.37 12.55 15.13
CA SER A 38 -39.20 13.74 15.41
C SER A 38 -40.42 13.78 14.50
N MET A 39 -41.49 14.40 14.97
CA MET A 39 -42.67 14.68 14.13
C MET A 39 -42.52 16.07 13.51
N VAL A 40 -42.71 16.18 12.20
CA VAL A 40 -42.48 17.40 11.42
C VAL A 40 -43.68 17.76 10.54
N GLY A 41 -43.81 19.02 10.14
CA GLY A 41 -44.91 19.48 9.28
C GLY A 41 -44.74 19.05 7.83
N ASP A 42 -43.50 19.08 7.33
CA ASP A 42 -43.18 18.73 5.95
C ASP A 42 -41.74 18.21 5.76
N GLN A 43 -41.34 18.02 4.49
CA GLN A 43 -40.02 17.53 4.12
C GLN A 43 -38.91 18.56 4.41
N LEU A 44 -39.20 19.86 4.31
CA LEU A 44 -38.22 20.91 4.57
C LEU A 44 -37.83 20.92 6.04
N ASP A 45 -38.80 20.77 6.94
CA ASP A 45 -38.55 20.66 8.38
C ASP A 45 -37.58 19.50 8.71
N CYS A 46 -37.83 18.31 8.16
CA CYS A 46 -36.95 17.15 8.37
C CYS A 46 -35.54 17.38 7.77
N THR A 47 -35.48 18.06 6.62
CA THR A 47 -34.22 18.45 5.99
C THR A 47 -33.42 19.40 6.87
N PHE A 48 -34.06 20.41 7.47
CA PHE A 48 -33.40 21.34 8.39
C PHE A 48 -32.88 20.63 9.64
N LEU A 49 -33.65 19.69 10.21
CA LEU A 49 -33.19 18.87 11.32
C LEU A 49 -31.95 18.05 10.96
N CYS A 50 -31.94 17.41 9.79
CA CYS A 50 -30.80 16.61 9.30
C CYS A 50 -29.54 17.47 9.12
N VAL A 51 -29.67 18.63 8.48
CA VAL A 51 -28.55 19.52 8.22
C VAL A 51 -28.01 20.14 9.51
N SER A 52 -28.87 20.42 10.49
CA SER A 52 -28.51 21.00 11.79
C SER A 52 -27.87 19.99 12.76
N GLU A 53 -28.09 18.70 12.57
CA GLU A 53 -27.53 17.63 13.39
C GLU A 53 -26.18 17.16 12.82
N PRO A 54 -25.03 17.42 13.49
CA PRO A 54 -23.71 17.09 12.97
C PRO A 54 -23.49 15.59 12.68
N LYS A 55 -24.22 14.70 13.36
CA LYS A 55 -24.10 13.25 13.16
C LYS A 55 -24.98 12.71 12.04
N SER A 56 -25.89 13.51 11.48
CA SER A 56 -26.84 13.03 10.47
C SER A 56 -26.26 13.12 9.06
N TYR A 57 -26.55 12.15 8.19
CA TYR A 57 -26.15 12.20 6.77
C TYR A 57 -27.32 11.89 5.82
N SER A 58 -28.37 11.25 6.32
CA SER A 58 -29.59 10.94 5.59
C SER A 58 -30.76 10.86 6.56
N PHE A 59 -31.98 10.72 6.04
CA PHE A 59 -33.16 10.51 6.87
C PHE A 59 -34.22 9.65 6.18
N ASN A 60 -34.99 8.91 6.98
CA ASN A 60 -36.26 8.32 6.55
C ASN A 60 -37.40 9.26 6.96
N MET A 61 -38.38 9.44 6.09
CA MET A 61 -39.58 10.24 6.37
C MET A 61 -40.82 9.42 6.04
N ALA A 62 -41.82 9.42 6.91
CA ALA A 62 -43.08 8.75 6.64
C ALA A 62 -43.70 9.26 5.33
N ALA A 63 -44.23 8.36 4.51
CA ALA A 63 -44.91 8.69 3.26
C ALA A 63 -46.27 9.36 3.49
N TYR A 64 -46.85 9.14 4.68
CA TYR A 64 -48.17 9.62 5.07
C TYR A 64 -48.10 10.28 6.45
N PRO A 65 -48.87 11.35 6.69
CA PRO A 65 -48.92 12.00 7.98
C PRO A 65 -49.74 11.18 9.00
N ASP A 66 -49.56 11.50 10.27
CA ASP A 66 -50.40 11.03 11.37
C ASP A 66 -51.77 11.75 11.39
N SER A 67 -52.58 11.47 12.41
CA SER A 67 -53.90 12.09 12.59
C SER A 67 -53.87 13.60 12.84
N LYS A 68 -52.70 14.17 13.16
CA LYS A 68 -52.50 15.62 13.35
C LYS A 68 -51.89 16.29 12.11
N GLY A 69 -51.68 15.54 11.02
CA GLY A 69 -51.05 16.06 9.81
C GLY A 69 -49.53 16.11 9.88
N LEU A 70 -48.89 15.46 10.85
CA LEU A 70 -47.43 15.46 11.05
C LEU A 70 -46.79 14.18 10.52
N TYR A 71 -45.58 14.29 9.96
CA TYR A 71 -44.82 13.17 9.42
C TYR A 71 -43.73 12.74 10.41
N LEU A 72 -43.53 11.43 10.56
CA LEU A 72 -42.39 10.91 11.30
C LEU A 72 -41.12 11.08 10.47
N CYS A 73 -40.13 11.78 11.03
CA CYS A 73 -38.80 12.02 10.49
C CYS A 73 -37.78 11.27 11.35
N GLU A 74 -36.92 10.45 10.74
CA GLU A 74 -35.89 9.66 11.41
C GLU A 74 -34.52 10.01 10.83
N LEU A 75 -33.71 10.72 11.60
CA LEU A 75 -32.35 11.10 11.19
C LEU A 75 -31.40 9.93 11.36
N LEU A 76 -30.54 9.69 10.37
CA LEU A 76 -29.64 8.54 10.34
C LEU A 76 -28.17 8.97 10.34
N ALA A 77 -27.33 8.18 11.02
CA ALA A 77 -25.89 8.42 11.14
C ALA A 77 -25.06 7.91 9.94
N THR A 78 -25.74 7.38 8.93
CA THR A 78 -25.16 6.78 7.73
C THR A 78 -26.07 7.11 6.54
N ASP A 79 -25.77 6.52 5.38
CA ASP A 79 -26.48 6.75 4.13
C ASP A 79 -26.58 5.46 3.31
N LYS A 80 -27.35 5.51 2.21
CA LYS A 80 -27.57 4.36 1.34
C LYS A 80 -26.32 3.89 0.58
N TYR A 81 -25.27 4.71 0.48
CA TYR A 81 -24.04 4.34 -0.24
C TYR A 81 -23.13 3.47 0.62
N ARG A 82 -23.05 3.79 1.92
CA ARG A 82 -22.30 3.01 2.91
C ARG A 82 -23.02 1.72 3.31
N GLU A 83 -24.34 1.74 3.37
CA GLU A 83 -25.19 0.66 3.91
C GLU A 83 -26.17 0.14 2.86
N ALA A 84 -25.68 -0.05 1.62
CA ALA A 84 -26.50 -0.42 0.47
C ALA A 84 -27.33 -1.70 0.69
N GLU A 85 -26.81 -2.68 1.44
CA GLU A 85 -27.52 -3.93 1.75
C GLU A 85 -28.73 -3.74 2.69
N LYS A 86 -28.73 -2.66 3.48
CA LYS A 86 -29.83 -2.31 4.40
C LYS A 86 -30.86 -1.39 3.76
N PHE A 87 -30.62 -0.96 2.52
CA PHE A 87 -31.48 -0.08 1.76
C PHE A 87 -32.47 -0.89 0.92
N HIS A 88 -33.77 -0.77 1.23
CA HIS A 88 -34.80 -1.61 0.64
C HIS A 88 -36.09 -0.86 0.39
N THR A 89 -36.95 -1.43 -0.46
CA THR A 89 -38.28 -0.89 -0.75
C THR A 89 -39.18 -0.92 0.48
N ASN A 90 -39.96 0.13 0.69
CA ASN A 90 -40.85 0.29 1.84
C ASN A 90 -42.10 1.11 1.46
N GLY A 91 -43.29 0.58 1.76
CA GLY A 91 -44.56 1.22 1.38
C GLY A 91 -44.99 2.42 2.24
N THR A 92 -44.32 2.67 3.37
CA THR A 92 -44.74 3.65 4.37
C THR A 92 -43.71 4.76 4.61
N PHE A 93 -42.54 4.71 3.98
CA PHE A 93 -41.48 5.72 4.11
C PHE A 93 -40.89 6.14 2.77
N HIS A 94 -40.23 7.29 2.79
CA HIS A 94 -39.36 7.80 1.74
C HIS A 94 -37.99 8.01 2.34
N HIS A 95 -36.95 7.57 1.66
CA HIS A 95 -35.59 7.81 2.08
C HIS A 95 -35.02 9.04 1.38
N HIS A 96 -34.23 9.83 2.10
CA HIS A 96 -33.59 11.02 1.58
C HIS A 96 -32.11 10.97 1.90
N SER A 97 -31.29 10.90 0.86
CA SER A 97 -29.82 10.88 0.96
C SER A 97 -29.25 12.16 0.36
N LEU A 98 -28.16 12.66 0.92
CA LEU A 98 -27.37 13.72 0.29
C LEU A 98 -26.86 13.26 -1.09
N LEU A 99 -26.87 14.16 -2.06
CA LEU A 99 -26.32 13.88 -3.39
C LEU A 99 -24.82 13.64 -3.30
N SER A 100 -24.34 12.68 -4.07
CA SER A 100 -22.93 12.30 -4.11
C SER A 100 -22.58 11.70 -5.48
N PRO A 101 -21.30 11.79 -5.92
CA PRO A 101 -20.80 11.00 -7.03
C PRO A 101 -21.03 9.48 -6.86
N CYS A 102 -21.25 8.98 -5.64
CA CYS A 102 -21.61 7.59 -5.38
C CYS A 102 -22.91 7.13 -6.07
N GLU A 103 -23.77 8.04 -6.53
CA GLU A 103 -24.97 7.72 -7.33
C GLU A 103 -24.65 6.96 -8.62
N SER A 104 -23.45 7.15 -9.20
CA SER A 104 -23.03 6.43 -10.41
C SER A 104 -22.38 5.07 -10.14
N THR A 105 -22.44 4.57 -8.90
CA THR A 105 -21.82 3.32 -8.44
C THR A 105 -20.36 3.14 -8.92
N PRO A 106 -19.47 4.10 -8.59
CA PRO A 106 -18.12 4.12 -9.15
C PRO A 106 -17.23 2.96 -8.67
N CYS A 107 -17.42 2.50 -7.43
CA CYS A 107 -16.63 1.43 -6.84
C CYS A 107 -16.97 0.06 -7.47
N LYS A 108 -15.93 -0.63 -7.96
CA LYS A 108 -16.01 -1.94 -8.60
C LYS A 108 -15.84 -3.06 -7.57
N ASN A 109 -16.08 -4.29 -8.02
CA ASN A 109 -15.78 -5.53 -7.29
C ASN A 109 -16.37 -5.58 -5.86
N GLY A 110 -17.55 -4.99 -5.68
CA GLY A 110 -18.25 -4.98 -4.40
C GLY A 110 -17.60 -4.10 -3.33
N GLY A 111 -16.77 -3.12 -3.72
CA GLY A 111 -16.28 -2.07 -2.83
C GLY A 111 -17.40 -1.11 -2.41
N VAL A 112 -17.29 -0.56 -1.19
CA VAL A 112 -18.26 0.37 -0.62
C VAL A 112 -17.91 1.79 -1.04
N CYS A 113 -18.88 2.54 -1.56
CA CYS A 113 -18.67 3.93 -1.93
C CYS A 113 -18.88 4.84 -0.73
N VAL A 114 -17.82 5.55 -0.36
CA VAL A 114 -17.80 6.44 0.80
C VAL A 114 -17.87 7.89 0.32
N PRO A 115 -18.99 8.60 0.56
CA PRO A 115 -19.16 9.98 0.13
C PRO A 115 -18.42 10.97 1.04
N GLU A 116 -17.84 11.99 0.42
CA GLU A 116 -17.20 13.14 1.05
C GLU A 116 -18.01 14.42 0.73
N TYR A 117 -19.12 14.60 1.44
CA TYR A 117 -20.14 15.59 1.09
C TYR A 117 -19.67 17.05 1.08
N GLU A 118 -18.67 17.39 1.90
CA GLU A 118 -18.06 18.73 1.97
C GLU A 118 -17.26 19.09 0.71
N TRP A 119 -16.75 18.08 -0.01
CA TRP A 119 -15.94 18.26 -1.22
C TRP A 119 -16.66 17.80 -2.48
N ASN A 120 -17.86 17.21 -2.32
CA ASN A 120 -18.60 16.52 -3.36
C ASN A 120 -17.72 15.49 -4.10
N SER A 121 -16.96 14.74 -3.30
CA SER A 121 -16.03 13.70 -3.72
C SER A 121 -16.47 12.36 -3.12
N TYR A 122 -15.70 11.31 -3.40
CA TYR A 122 -15.85 9.99 -2.80
C TYR A 122 -14.51 9.27 -2.77
N HIS A 123 -14.41 8.25 -1.92
CA HIS A 123 -13.43 7.19 -2.06
C HIS A 123 -14.13 5.83 -2.00
N CYS A 124 -13.41 4.78 -2.38
CA CYS A 124 -13.90 3.42 -2.31
C CYS A 124 -13.20 2.65 -1.20
N ASP A 125 -13.98 2.09 -0.30
CA ASP A 125 -13.50 1.08 0.65
C ASP A 125 -13.51 -0.27 -0.05
N CYS A 126 -12.34 -0.71 -0.50
CA CYS A 126 -12.20 -1.95 -1.25
C CYS A 126 -12.29 -3.18 -0.35
N ARG A 127 -12.85 -4.27 -0.90
CA ARG A 127 -12.73 -5.59 -0.29
C ARG A 127 -11.24 -6.01 -0.26
N PRO A 128 -10.80 -6.85 0.70
CA PRO A 128 -9.38 -7.18 0.88
C PRO A 128 -8.65 -7.70 -0.36
N GLU A 129 -9.37 -8.32 -1.29
CA GLU A 129 -8.83 -8.89 -2.53
C GLU A 129 -8.66 -7.86 -3.68
N PHE A 130 -9.08 -6.61 -3.46
CA PHE A 130 -9.12 -5.58 -4.49
C PHE A 130 -8.45 -4.28 -4.05
N CYS A 131 -7.86 -3.56 -5.01
CA CYS A 131 -7.21 -2.28 -4.81
C CYS A 131 -7.37 -1.38 -6.05
N GLY A 132 -6.88 -0.13 -5.97
CA GLY A 132 -7.18 0.91 -6.97
C GLY A 132 -8.14 1.95 -6.43
N THR A 133 -8.24 3.08 -7.13
CA THR A 133 -9.11 4.19 -6.70
C THR A 133 -10.59 3.85 -6.80
N GLN A 134 -10.95 2.86 -7.63
CA GLN A 134 -12.29 2.32 -7.80
C GLN A 134 -12.35 0.82 -7.50
N CYS A 135 -11.36 0.25 -6.79
CA CYS A 135 -11.26 -1.20 -6.54
C CYS A 135 -11.24 -2.04 -7.83
N GLU A 136 -10.77 -1.47 -8.93
CA GLU A 136 -10.78 -2.06 -10.26
C GLU A 136 -9.73 -3.15 -10.47
N ARG A 137 -8.70 -3.19 -9.61
CA ARG A 137 -7.63 -4.19 -9.64
C ARG A 137 -7.92 -5.26 -8.60
N GLY A 138 -8.02 -6.51 -9.00
CA GLY A 138 -8.23 -7.65 -8.11
C GLY A 138 -7.05 -8.61 -8.09
N GLY A 139 -7.01 -9.47 -7.08
CA GLY A 139 -6.17 -10.68 -7.06
C GLY A 139 -4.68 -10.39 -7.00
N ILE A 140 -4.19 -9.54 -6.10
CA ILE A 140 -2.75 -9.52 -5.79
C ILE A 140 -2.59 -9.74 -4.29
N GLY A 141 -2.46 -11.01 -3.92
CA GLY A 141 -1.99 -11.40 -2.60
C GLY A 141 -0.49 -11.25 -2.53
N VAL A 142 0.01 -10.57 -1.50
CA VAL A 142 1.43 -10.47 -1.22
C VAL A 142 1.77 -11.42 -0.07
N THR A 143 2.60 -12.41 -0.35
CA THR A 143 3.20 -13.27 0.68
C THR A 143 4.57 -12.73 1.03
N VAL A 144 4.76 -12.36 2.30
CA VAL A 144 6.01 -11.79 2.81
C VAL A 144 6.67 -12.78 3.78
N VAL A 145 7.90 -13.21 3.49
CA VAL A 145 8.64 -14.17 4.32
C VAL A 145 9.87 -13.50 4.93
N SER A 146 9.92 -13.51 6.27
CA SER A 146 11.01 -12.91 7.07
C SER A 146 12.15 -13.90 7.35
N HIS A 147 13.34 -13.39 7.68
CA HIS A 147 14.54 -14.19 7.97
C HIS A 147 15.49 -13.53 8.99
N ASP A 148 16.51 -14.27 9.43
CA ASP A 148 17.44 -13.89 10.50
C ASP A 148 18.54 -12.86 10.13
N SER A 149 18.42 -12.21 8.98
CA SER A 149 19.51 -11.40 8.38
C SER A 149 19.02 -10.08 7.81
N GLU A 150 17.90 -9.57 8.33
CA GLU A 150 17.26 -8.32 7.88
C GLU A 150 17.96 -7.05 8.41
N SER A 151 18.69 -7.18 9.52
CA SER A 151 19.41 -6.07 10.14
C SER A 151 20.70 -5.73 9.39
N ARG A 152 21.01 -4.43 9.32
CA ARG A 152 22.29 -3.91 8.81
C ARG A 152 23.46 -4.50 9.60
N THR A 153 24.29 -5.32 8.96
CA THR A 153 25.32 -6.13 9.62
C THR A 153 26.72 -5.74 9.14
N LEU A 154 27.64 -5.50 10.09
CA LEU A 154 29.03 -5.12 9.82
C LEU A 154 29.82 -6.28 9.21
N VAL A 155 30.68 -5.95 8.24
CA VAL A 155 31.71 -6.81 7.67
C VAL A 155 33.06 -6.11 7.85
N ASP A 156 33.92 -6.67 8.71
CA ASP A 156 35.23 -6.12 9.07
C ASP A 156 36.20 -7.27 9.42
N GLY A 157 37.47 -7.18 9.04
CA GLY A 157 38.51 -8.16 9.34
C GLY A 157 38.61 -9.37 8.39
N PHE A 158 38.14 -9.25 7.15
CA PHE A 158 38.16 -10.27 6.11
C PHE A 158 39.11 -9.96 4.91
N ASP A 159 40.35 -9.50 5.17
CA ASP A 159 41.41 -9.17 4.17
C ASP A 159 41.99 -10.40 3.42
N GLY A 160 41.35 -11.56 3.59
CA GLY A 160 41.81 -12.83 3.02
C GLY A 160 41.31 -13.05 1.59
N PRO A 161 41.09 -14.32 1.18
CA PRO A 161 40.53 -14.60 -0.14
C PRO A 161 39.17 -13.91 -0.33
N THR A 162 38.82 -13.61 -1.58
CA THR A 162 37.54 -12.95 -1.91
C THR A 162 36.34 -13.69 -1.34
N GLY A 163 35.37 -12.97 -0.76
CA GLY A 163 34.16 -13.58 -0.19
C GLY A 163 34.41 -14.44 1.05
N ARG A 164 35.44 -14.16 1.85
CA ARG A 164 35.77 -14.88 3.09
C ARG A 164 34.69 -14.73 4.16
N TYR A 165 34.10 -13.53 4.28
CA TYR A 165 32.90 -13.36 5.10
C TYR A 165 31.76 -14.15 4.48
N SER A 166 31.00 -14.87 5.30
CA SER A 166 29.80 -15.58 4.88
C SER A 166 28.69 -15.42 5.91
N ARG A 167 27.50 -15.05 5.45
CA ARG A 167 26.27 -15.02 6.25
C ARG A 167 25.22 -15.91 5.61
N ASN A 168 24.95 -17.06 6.23
CA ASN A 168 23.82 -17.90 5.85
C ASN A 168 22.51 -17.21 6.26
N VAL A 169 21.48 -17.37 5.44
CA VAL A 169 20.15 -16.79 5.66
C VAL A 169 19.20 -17.91 6.07
N THR A 170 18.58 -17.76 7.24
CA THR A 170 17.57 -18.70 7.74
C THR A 170 16.21 -18.03 7.76
N TYR A 171 15.28 -18.51 6.94
CA TYR A 171 13.90 -18.04 6.89
C TYR A 171 13.07 -18.65 8.01
N TYR A 172 12.19 -17.85 8.62
CA TYR A 172 11.38 -18.28 9.75
C TYR A 172 10.18 -19.12 9.31
N GLU A 173 9.85 -20.15 10.10
CA GLU A 173 8.62 -20.95 9.95
C GLU A 173 8.40 -21.55 8.54
N THR A 174 9.48 -21.73 7.76
CA THR A 174 9.39 -22.24 6.39
C THR A 174 10.67 -22.93 5.96
N SER A 175 10.53 -23.93 5.09
CA SER A 175 11.65 -24.66 4.48
C SER A 175 11.97 -24.13 3.08
N LEU A 176 13.20 -24.37 2.61
CA LEU A 176 13.60 -24.00 1.24
C LEU A 176 12.69 -24.63 0.18
N LEU A 177 12.19 -25.86 0.41
CA LEU A 177 11.22 -26.52 -0.49
C LEU A 177 9.89 -25.76 -0.59
N GLN A 178 9.39 -25.22 0.52
CA GLN A 178 8.18 -24.41 0.54
C GLN A 178 8.40 -23.07 -0.16
N LEU A 179 9.57 -22.45 0.03
CA LEU A 179 9.94 -21.21 -0.65
C LEU A 179 10.12 -21.39 -2.16
N THR A 180 10.69 -22.51 -2.60
CA THR A 180 10.75 -22.86 -4.03
C THR A 180 9.35 -23.03 -4.62
N SER A 181 8.43 -23.65 -3.87
CA SER A 181 7.03 -23.79 -4.31
C SER A 181 6.33 -22.43 -4.40
N LEU A 182 6.53 -21.56 -3.40
CA LEU A 182 5.97 -20.21 -3.36
C LEU A 182 6.44 -19.36 -4.55
N THR A 183 7.75 -19.33 -4.79
CA THR A 183 8.33 -18.54 -5.89
C THR A 183 7.95 -19.08 -7.28
N ALA A 184 7.73 -20.39 -7.41
CA ALA A 184 7.26 -21.00 -8.64
C ALA A 184 5.78 -20.68 -8.94
N SER A 185 4.92 -20.64 -7.91
CA SER A 185 3.48 -20.46 -8.06
C SER A 185 3.03 -19.00 -8.20
N ASN A 186 3.83 -18.05 -7.72
CA ASN A 186 3.49 -16.63 -7.75
C ASN A 186 3.92 -15.98 -9.08
N ALA A 187 3.19 -14.97 -9.53
CA ALA A 187 3.46 -14.29 -10.79
C ALA A 187 4.82 -13.59 -10.76
N HIS A 188 5.07 -12.87 -9.67
CA HIS A 188 6.29 -12.08 -9.42
C HIS A 188 6.82 -12.37 -8.01
N CYS A 189 8.13 -12.36 -7.83
CA CYS A 189 8.74 -12.35 -6.51
C CYS A 189 9.99 -11.48 -6.54
N GLU A 190 10.27 -10.82 -5.43
CA GLU A 190 11.44 -9.97 -5.29
C GLU A 190 12.04 -10.04 -3.88
N GLN A 191 13.31 -9.65 -3.81
CA GLN A 191 14.02 -9.51 -2.54
C GLN A 191 15.00 -8.36 -2.64
N PHE A 192 14.94 -7.42 -1.70
CA PHE A 192 15.87 -6.29 -1.65
C PHE A 192 17.25 -6.74 -1.14
N ILE A 193 18.33 -6.24 -1.74
CA ILE A 193 19.69 -6.46 -1.27
C ILE A 193 20.49 -5.16 -1.32
N LYS A 194 21.35 -4.94 -0.32
CA LYS A 194 22.21 -3.77 -0.22
C LYS A 194 23.60 -4.12 0.32
N TYR A 195 24.61 -3.48 -0.26
CA TYR A 195 25.95 -3.42 0.30
C TYR A 195 26.44 -1.98 0.38
N GLU A 196 26.87 -1.58 1.57
CA GLU A 196 27.56 -0.33 1.85
C GLU A 196 29.05 -0.64 2.03
N CYS A 197 29.93 0.12 1.41
CA CYS A 197 31.35 -0.18 1.35
C CYS A 197 32.20 1.05 1.64
N TYR A 198 33.33 0.82 2.30
CA TYR A 198 34.34 1.81 2.62
C TYR A 198 35.70 1.22 2.26
N HIS A 199 36.21 1.59 1.09
CA HIS A 199 37.39 0.98 0.47
C HIS A 199 37.30 -0.55 0.45
N SER A 200 36.15 -1.05 -0.03
CA SER A 200 35.86 -2.49 -0.13
C SER A 200 35.15 -2.77 -1.45
N MET A 201 35.74 -3.65 -2.26
CA MET A 201 35.27 -3.98 -3.61
C MET A 201 34.09 -4.96 -3.62
N LEU A 202 33.29 -4.94 -4.70
CA LEU A 202 32.15 -5.86 -4.88
C LEU A 202 32.32 -6.77 -6.11
N LEU A 203 32.29 -6.22 -7.33
CA LEU A 203 32.36 -6.93 -8.63
C LEU A 203 33.50 -6.40 -9.55
N TYR A 204 34.53 -5.80 -8.96
CA TYR A 204 35.64 -5.12 -9.64
C TYR A 204 36.25 -5.87 -10.83
N ASN A 205 36.08 -5.33 -12.04
CA ASN A 205 36.71 -5.80 -13.29
C ASN A 205 36.59 -7.31 -13.53
N GLY A 206 35.42 -7.89 -13.21
CA GLY A 206 35.16 -9.33 -13.37
C GLY A 206 35.63 -10.20 -12.20
N ARG A 207 36.30 -9.61 -11.20
CA ARG A 207 36.67 -10.28 -9.96
C ARG A 207 35.63 -9.96 -8.88
N MET A 208 35.07 -11.01 -8.29
CA MET A 208 33.99 -10.89 -7.32
C MET A 208 34.54 -10.96 -5.91
N PHE A 209 34.48 -9.84 -5.20
CA PHE A 209 34.85 -9.72 -3.78
C PHE A 209 33.65 -9.93 -2.86
N GLY A 210 32.45 -9.57 -3.33
CA GLY A 210 31.18 -9.94 -2.70
C GLY A 210 30.15 -10.43 -3.70
N TRP A 211 29.21 -11.25 -3.23
CA TRP A 211 28.12 -11.83 -4.00
C TRP A 211 27.04 -12.42 -3.09
N TRP A 212 25.86 -12.66 -3.67
CA TRP A 212 24.82 -13.45 -3.05
C TRP A 212 24.76 -14.85 -3.68
N VAL A 213 24.24 -15.81 -2.93
CA VAL A 213 24.07 -17.20 -3.34
C VAL A 213 22.58 -17.48 -3.46
N SER A 214 22.19 -18.01 -4.63
CA SER A 214 20.79 -18.37 -4.92
C SER A 214 20.34 -19.61 -4.15
N ARG A 215 19.04 -19.87 -4.14
CA ARG A 215 18.45 -21.09 -3.56
C ARG A 215 19.03 -22.40 -4.09
N ASP A 216 19.64 -22.39 -5.28
CA ASP A 216 20.24 -23.56 -5.94
C ASP A 216 21.76 -23.63 -5.71
N ASP A 217 22.27 -22.93 -4.70
CA ASP A 217 23.70 -22.82 -4.35
C ASP A 217 24.56 -22.17 -5.47
N GLU A 218 23.93 -21.45 -6.39
CA GLU A 218 24.64 -20.73 -7.45
C GLU A 218 25.20 -19.41 -6.94
N LYS A 219 26.50 -19.20 -7.21
CA LYS A 219 27.19 -17.92 -7.00
C LYS A 219 26.76 -16.90 -8.07
N MET A 220 25.98 -15.90 -7.65
CA MET A 220 25.39 -14.91 -8.55
C MET A 220 26.37 -13.79 -8.90
N LYS A 221 26.43 -13.42 -10.19
CA LYS A 221 27.45 -12.51 -10.74
C LYS A 221 27.00 -11.07 -10.92
N TYR A 222 25.82 -10.71 -10.44
CA TYR A 222 25.23 -9.38 -10.55
C TYR A 222 24.68 -8.95 -9.19
N TRP A 223 24.32 -7.68 -9.05
CA TRP A 223 23.78 -7.12 -7.81
C TRP A 223 22.34 -6.60 -7.97
N GLY A 224 21.76 -6.11 -6.87
CA GLY A 224 20.39 -5.57 -6.85
C GLY A 224 20.15 -4.50 -7.94
N GLY A 225 18.94 -4.53 -8.51
CA GLY A 225 18.51 -3.65 -9.59
C GLY A 225 19.02 -4.04 -10.98
N VAL A 226 19.55 -5.26 -11.13
CA VAL A 226 19.99 -5.85 -12.40
C VAL A 226 19.49 -7.29 -12.44
N ASP A 227 18.88 -7.73 -13.53
CA ASP A 227 18.26 -9.07 -13.56
C ASP A 227 19.26 -10.19 -13.84
N SER A 228 20.35 -9.93 -14.58
CA SER A 228 21.35 -10.96 -14.92
C SER A 228 22.61 -10.47 -15.65
N ILE A 229 22.83 -9.15 -15.78
CA ILE A 229 24.01 -8.63 -16.48
C ILE A 229 25.23 -8.79 -15.56
N PRO A 230 26.23 -9.63 -15.92
CA PRO A 230 27.35 -9.92 -15.04
C PRO A 230 28.18 -8.67 -14.72
N PHE A 231 28.66 -8.62 -13.47
CA PHE A 231 29.56 -7.59 -12.95
C PHE A 231 28.96 -6.18 -12.99
N LYS A 232 27.63 -6.08 -12.91
CA LYS A 232 26.89 -4.82 -12.89
C LYS A 232 25.97 -4.74 -11.67
N CYS A 233 25.86 -3.53 -11.15
CA CYS A 233 24.86 -3.07 -10.20
C CYS A 233 23.91 -2.08 -10.91
N ALA A 234 22.82 -1.66 -10.24
CA ALA A 234 21.85 -0.72 -10.79
C ALA A 234 22.52 0.51 -11.44
N CYS A 235 23.46 1.15 -10.72
CA CYS A 235 24.17 2.33 -11.22
C CYS A 235 24.98 2.09 -12.50
N GLY A 236 25.45 0.85 -12.70
CA GLY A 236 26.28 0.46 -13.83
C GLY A 236 25.48 0.20 -15.10
N ILE A 237 24.16 0.03 -14.97
CA ILE A 237 23.19 -0.02 -16.08
C ILE A 237 22.72 1.39 -16.42
N THR A 238 22.47 2.22 -15.42
CA THR A 238 21.99 3.60 -15.60
C THR A 238 23.10 4.61 -15.91
N ASN A 239 24.37 4.19 -15.91
CA ASN A 239 25.55 5.05 -16.03
C ASN A 239 25.58 6.19 -14.98
N THR A 240 25.10 5.89 -13.77
CA THR A 240 25.07 6.83 -12.64
C THR A 240 26.02 6.43 -11.51
N CYS A 241 26.91 5.45 -11.71
CA CYS A 241 27.94 5.14 -10.73
C CYS A 241 28.85 6.35 -10.51
N ALA A 242 29.39 6.49 -9.30
CA ALA A 242 30.28 7.59 -8.95
C ALA A 242 31.58 7.62 -9.76
N ASP A 243 31.94 6.51 -10.38
CA ASP A 243 32.88 6.46 -11.49
C ASP A 243 32.29 5.52 -12.55
N THR A 244 31.99 6.08 -13.72
CA THR A 244 31.30 5.41 -14.81
C THR A 244 32.16 4.35 -15.51
N SER A 245 33.46 4.25 -15.21
CA SER A 245 34.29 3.14 -15.70
C SER A 245 33.97 1.81 -15.03
N TYR A 246 33.30 1.82 -13.88
CA TYR A 246 32.99 0.64 -13.09
C TYR A 246 31.53 0.18 -13.20
N GLY A 247 31.28 -1.08 -12.83
CA GLY A 247 29.95 -1.67 -12.85
C GLY A 247 29.09 -1.36 -11.62
N CYS A 248 29.73 -0.93 -10.53
CA CYS A 248 29.14 -0.71 -9.22
C CYS A 248 29.83 0.49 -8.55
N ASN A 249 29.15 1.16 -7.61
CA ASN A 249 29.76 2.22 -6.83
C ASN A 249 30.91 1.70 -5.96
N CYS A 250 30.75 0.52 -5.35
CA CYS A 250 31.76 -0.09 -4.48
C CYS A 250 33.05 -0.48 -5.19
N ASP A 251 32.99 -0.72 -6.49
CA ASP A 251 34.17 -1.08 -7.29
C ASP A 251 35.15 0.08 -7.48
N ARG A 252 34.73 1.32 -7.18
CA ARG A 252 35.64 2.46 -7.13
C ARG A 252 36.74 2.30 -6.06
N ASN A 253 36.47 1.51 -5.02
CA ASN A 253 37.40 1.16 -3.95
C ASN A 253 38.13 2.39 -3.35
N ASP A 254 37.37 3.37 -2.87
CA ASP A 254 37.92 4.58 -2.26
C ASP A 254 37.50 4.76 -0.80
N TRP A 255 38.18 5.66 -0.10
CA TRP A 255 37.95 5.97 1.32
C TRP A 255 36.69 6.81 1.57
N ASN A 256 35.66 6.65 0.73
CA ASN A 256 34.34 7.25 0.89
C ASN A 256 33.32 6.14 1.06
N TRP A 257 32.33 6.36 1.93
CA TRP A 257 31.20 5.44 2.00
C TRP A 257 30.42 5.47 0.69
N ARG A 258 30.19 4.29 0.14
CA ARG A 258 29.41 4.07 -1.07
C ARG A 258 28.39 2.97 -0.85
N GLU A 259 27.42 2.90 -1.74
CA GLU A 259 26.33 1.94 -1.66
C GLU A 259 25.99 1.41 -3.05
N ASP A 260 25.75 0.10 -3.12
CA ASP A 260 25.03 -0.53 -4.21
C ASP A 260 23.85 -1.32 -3.63
N SER A 261 22.65 -1.02 -4.10
CA SER A 261 21.42 -1.62 -3.62
C SER A 261 20.39 -1.78 -4.74
N GLY A 262 19.39 -2.63 -4.50
CA GLY A 262 18.26 -2.80 -5.41
C GLY A 262 17.51 -4.11 -5.20
N LEU A 263 16.49 -4.32 -6.01
CA LEU A 263 15.68 -5.53 -5.99
C LEU A 263 16.33 -6.62 -6.84
N LEU A 264 16.33 -7.84 -6.31
CA LEU A 264 16.49 -9.07 -7.05
C LEU A 264 15.10 -9.53 -7.47
N THR A 265 14.87 -9.78 -8.75
CA THR A 265 13.54 -10.02 -9.34
C THR A 265 13.44 -11.35 -10.10
N ASP A 266 14.59 -11.99 -10.37
CA ASP A 266 14.62 -13.34 -10.95
C ASP A 266 14.16 -14.36 -9.91
N LYS A 267 12.85 -14.60 -9.87
CA LYS A 267 12.21 -15.57 -8.97
C LYS A 267 12.73 -17.00 -9.14
N SER A 268 13.39 -17.32 -10.26
CA SER A 268 14.00 -18.64 -10.45
C SER A 268 15.26 -18.83 -9.59
N LYS A 269 15.86 -17.73 -9.12
CA LYS A 269 17.08 -17.71 -8.29
C LYS A 269 16.80 -17.35 -6.82
N LEU A 270 15.66 -16.74 -6.54
CA LEU A 270 15.23 -16.43 -5.17
C LEU A 270 14.70 -17.65 -4.42
N PRO A 271 14.76 -17.65 -3.08
CA PRO A 271 15.36 -16.63 -2.19
C PRO A 271 16.89 -16.61 -2.17
N VAL A 272 17.47 -15.55 -1.60
CA VAL A 272 18.91 -15.50 -1.22
C VAL A 272 19.16 -16.41 -0.01
N ILE A 273 20.09 -17.36 -0.12
CA ILE A 273 20.41 -18.29 0.99
C ILE A 273 21.74 -17.98 1.70
N GLN A 274 22.63 -17.21 1.06
CA GLN A 274 23.89 -16.78 1.67
C GLN A 274 24.38 -15.48 1.03
N MET A 275 25.01 -14.61 1.82
CA MET A 275 25.75 -13.45 1.33
C MET A 275 27.23 -13.60 1.68
N ARG A 276 28.10 -13.20 0.75
CA ARG A 276 29.55 -13.26 0.90
C ARG A 276 30.19 -11.94 0.57
N PHE A 277 31.21 -11.58 1.34
CA PHE A 277 31.97 -10.34 1.19
C PHE A 277 33.45 -10.59 1.56
N GLY A 278 34.33 -9.71 1.10
CA GLY A 278 35.77 -9.72 1.41
C GLY A 278 36.32 -8.33 1.17
N ASP A 279 37.64 -8.19 1.13
CA ASP A 279 38.27 -6.86 0.97
C ASP A 279 37.84 -5.91 2.10
N THR A 280 37.91 -6.41 3.33
CA THR A 280 37.61 -5.65 4.54
C THR A 280 38.63 -6.01 5.61
N GLY A 281 39.03 -5.05 6.43
CA GLY A 281 40.07 -5.21 7.44
C GLY A 281 41.16 -4.17 7.32
N VAL A 282 42.27 -4.40 8.02
CA VAL A 282 43.29 -3.36 8.21
C VAL A 282 44.41 -3.53 7.20
N VAL A 283 44.39 -2.66 6.18
CA VAL A 283 45.44 -2.56 5.16
C VAL A 283 46.22 -1.27 5.35
N SER A 284 47.55 -1.41 5.53
CA SER A 284 48.48 -0.27 5.67
C SER A 284 48.06 0.79 6.70
N GLY A 285 47.45 0.36 7.82
CA GLY A 285 47.04 1.22 8.93
C GLY A 285 45.68 1.91 8.75
N LYS A 286 44.93 1.61 7.69
CA LYS A 286 43.55 2.04 7.49
C LYS A 286 42.62 0.83 7.51
N ASN A 287 41.39 1.01 7.99
CA ASN A 287 40.42 -0.07 8.12
C ASN A 287 39.34 0.00 7.02
N GLU A 288 39.41 -0.94 6.09
CA GLU A 288 38.43 -1.25 5.05
C GLU A 288 37.25 -1.98 5.68
N LYS A 289 36.01 -1.64 5.31
CA LYS A 289 34.83 -2.28 5.91
C LYS A 289 33.61 -2.10 5.06
N GLY A 290 32.61 -2.92 5.34
CA GLY A 290 31.30 -2.79 4.71
C GLY A 290 30.16 -3.13 5.65
N TYR A 291 28.95 -2.91 5.16
CA TYR A 291 27.73 -3.37 5.79
C TYR A 291 26.81 -3.98 4.75
N HIS A 292 26.16 -5.09 5.08
CA HIS A 292 25.14 -5.67 4.22
C HIS A 292 23.77 -5.58 4.86
N THR A 293 22.74 -5.61 4.02
CA THR A 293 21.33 -5.68 4.43
C THR A 293 20.58 -6.49 3.37
N LEU A 294 19.72 -7.40 3.83
CA LEU A 294 18.87 -8.22 2.98
C LEU A 294 17.42 -8.02 3.41
N GLY A 295 16.55 -7.65 2.48
CA GLY A 295 15.12 -7.52 2.73
C GLY A 295 14.40 -8.85 2.71
N LYS A 296 13.13 -8.83 3.10
CA LYS A 296 12.23 -9.98 3.09
C LYS A 296 12.02 -10.50 1.66
N LEU A 297 11.68 -11.78 1.54
CA LEU A 297 11.18 -12.32 0.28
C LEU A 297 9.71 -11.92 0.14
N GLU A 298 9.38 -11.23 -0.93
CA GLU A 298 8.03 -10.77 -1.23
C GLU A 298 7.56 -11.39 -2.54
N CYS A 299 6.48 -12.16 -2.49
CA CYS A 299 5.90 -12.85 -3.64
C CYS A 299 4.47 -12.37 -3.87
N TYR A 300 4.15 -12.09 -5.13
CA TYR A 300 2.91 -11.49 -5.59
C TYR A 300 2.18 -12.50 -6.48
N GLY A 301 1.01 -12.92 -6.03
CA GLY A 301 0.23 -13.96 -6.70
C GLY A 301 -1.23 -13.56 -6.84
N LEU A 302 -1.87 -14.10 -7.87
CA LEU A 302 -3.32 -14.11 -7.94
C LEU A 302 -3.85 -14.99 -6.80
N ILE A 303 -4.80 -14.44 -6.03
CA ILE A 303 -5.60 -15.19 -5.07
C ILE A 303 -6.77 -15.82 -5.83
#